data_AF-A0A834DJ52-F1
#
_entry.id   AF-A0A834DJ52-F1
#
_cell.length_a   1.000
_cell.length_b   1.000
_cell.length_c   1.000
_cell.angle_alpha   90.00
_cell.angle_beta   90.00
_cell.angle_gamma   90.00
#
_symmetry.space_group_name_H-M   'P 1'
#
loop_
_entity.id
_entity.type
_entity.pdbx_description
1 polymer ?
#
loop_
_entity_poly.entity_id
_entity_poly.type
_entity_poly.pdbx_seq_one_letter_code
_entity_poly.pdbx_strand_id
1 'polypeptide(L)'
;MGVAPWGVVRNREALTNPKGSFPASYRWRGDPKEGIQFPLDYNYSAFLLVDDGTHGRLGGENRFRLGFESCISRQKTGVGGTGIDIPVLLLLIDGDEKMLKRIEDATQAQLPCLLVAGSGGAADCLAEILEDTQAPGNGAGRRGDAQNRIRRFFPDGDPEVLQAQVERIMTRKELLTVYSSEDGPEEFETVVLRALVKACGSSEASAYLDELRLAVAWNRVDIAQSELFRGDIQWRSVHLEASLEDALLNDRPEFVRLLISHGLSLCHFLTPTRLAQLYNAAPPSSLIRSLLDQASHSAGTKTPVFKPSVEPRLPNVGQVLRMLLGEMCAPRYHAWATGDPHHDHHDHHDCRENDRSGPESSLLLSVRATSDLMLDAVLGQTPWSDLFLWALLLNRAQMALYFWEILYM
;
A
#
# COMPACT_ATOMS: atom_id res chain seq x y z
N MET A 1 -15.28 -14.93 -3.70
CA MET A 1 -16.65 -14.60 -4.16
C MET A 1 -16.77 -15.00 -5.61
N GLY A 2 -17.87 -15.64 -6.02
CA GLY A 2 -18.10 -16.06 -7.41
C GLY A 2 -19.09 -15.14 -8.10
N VAL A 3 -18.83 -14.78 -9.35
CA VAL A 3 -19.79 -14.07 -10.21
C VAL A 3 -20.17 -15.04 -11.33
N ALA A 4 -21.46 -15.36 -11.47
CA ALA A 4 -21.93 -16.35 -12.42
C ALA A 4 -23.18 -15.86 -13.17
N PRO A 5 -23.34 -16.19 -14.46
CA PRO A 5 -24.55 -15.85 -15.21
C PRO A 5 -25.71 -16.75 -14.79
N TRP A 6 -26.82 -16.16 -14.35
CA TRP A 6 -28.00 -16.87 -13.84
C TRP A 6 -28.65 -17.79 -14.89
N GLY A 7 -28.55 -17.43 -16.16
CA GLY A 7 -29.08 -18.18 -17.30
C GLY A 7 -28.51 -19.59 -17.49
N VAL A 8 -27.35 -19.90 -16.87
CA VAL A 8 -26.68 -21.21 -16.98
C VAL A 8 -26.53 -21.92 -15.63
N VAL A 9 -27.06 -21.36 -14.53
CA VAL A 9 -26.97 -22.02 -13.22
C VAL A 9 -27.87 -23.24 -13.21
N ARG A 10 -27.28 -24.41 -12.95
CA ARG A 10 -28.00 -25.68 -12.80
C ARG A 10 -28.81 -25.68 -11.51
N ASN A 11 -30.00 -26.29 -11.54
CA ASN A 11 -30.92 -26.40 -10.38
C ASN A 11 -31.27 -25.05 -9.75
N ARG A 12 -31.26 -23.98 -10.56
CA ARG A 12 -31.53 -22.60 -10.10
C ARG A 12 -32.94 -22.41 -9.55
N GLU A 13 -33.88 -23.28 -9.92
CA GLU A 13 -35.25 -23.27 -9.41
C GLU A 13 -35.29 -23.44 -7.89
N ALA A 14 -34.32 -24.18 -7.31
CA ALA A 14 -34.19 -24.36 -5.87
C ALA A 14 -33.79 -23.07 -5.12
N LEU A 15 -33.26 -22.08 -5.85
CA LEU A 15 -32.82 -20.79 -5.31
C LEU A 15 -33.85 -19.68 -5.55
N THR A 16 -34.91 -19.94 -6.31
CA THR A 16 -35.93 -18.94 -6.64
C THR A 16 -37.03 -18.92 -5.58
N ASN A 17 -37.08 -17.87 -4.76
CA ASN A 17 -38.16 -17.64 -3.81
C ASN A 17 -38.41 -16.12 -3.62
N PRO A 18 -39.59 -15.60 -3.99
CA PRO A 18 -39.92 -14.18 -3.86
C PRO A 18 -39.87 -13.63 -2.43
N LYS A 19 -40.04 -14.50 -1.42
CA LYS A 19 -40.01 -14.10 0.01
C LYS A 19 -38.63 -14.23 0.64
N GLY A 20 -37.62 -14.61 -0.14
CA GLY A 20 -36.29 -15.00 0.34
C GLY A 20 -36.27 -16.43 0.88
N SER A 21 -35.13 -17.10 0.72
CA SER A 21 -34.91 -18.47 1.22
C SER A 21 -33.73 -18.48 2.18
N PHE A 22 -34.03 -18.51 3.47
CA PHE A 22 -33.03 -18.63 4.52
C PHE A 22 -33.50 -19.65 5.57
N PRO A 23 -32.87 -20.84 5.67
CA PRO A 23 -31.79 -21.36 4.80
C PRO A 23 -32.30 -21.86 3.42
N ALA A 24 -31.49 -21.70 2.38
CA ALA A 24 -31.71 -22.32 1.07
C ALA A 24 -30.85 -23.59 0.92
N SER A 25 -31.41 -24.65 0.32
CA SER A 25 -30.68 -25.89 0.02
C SER A 25 -30.39 -25.99 -1.47
N TYR A 26 -29.10 -26.08 -1.83
CA TYR A 26 -28.65 -26.21 -3.22
C TYR A 26 -27.88 -27.52 -3.43
N ARG A 27 -28.34 -28.35 -4.36
CA ARG A 27 -27.65 -29.58 -4.74
C ARG A 27 -26.72 -29.30 -5.92
N TRP A 28 -25.43 -29.17 -5.61
CA TRP A 28 -24.36 -28.95 -6.60
C TRP A 28 -23.91 -30.24 -7.29
N ARG A 29 -23.90 -31.36 -6.56
CA ARG A 29 -23.45 -32.67 -7.04
C ARG A 29 -24.58 -33.40 -7.78
N GLY A 30 -24.29 -33.92 -8.97
CA GLY A 30 -25.25 -34.70 -9.77
C GLY A 30 -24.59 -35.21 -11.05
N ASP A 31 -25.30 -36.09 -11.77
CA ASP A 31 -24.79 -36.65 -13.02
C ASP A 31 -24.40 -35.52 -13.99
N PRO A 32 -23.26 -35.63 -14.69
CA PRO A 32 -22.92 -34.72 -15.76
C PRO A 32 -23.98 -34.86 -16.85
N LYS A 33 -24.97 -33.97 -16.81
CA LYS A 33 -25.89 -33.80 -17.94
C LYS A 33 -25.10 -33.06 -19.02
N GLU A 34 -25.00 -33.66 -20.20
CA GLU A 34 -24.66 -32.91 -21.41
C GLU A 34 -25.67 -31.76 -21.51
N GLY A 35 -25.20 -30.53 -21.37
CA GLY A 35 -26.11 -29.40 -21.29
C GLY A 35 -25.42 -28.09 -21.00
N ILE A 36 -26.16 -27.02 -21.31
CA ILE A 36 -25.68 -25.63 -21.22
C ILE A 36 -25.83 -25.06 -19.79
N GLN A 37 -25.88 -25.96 -18.79
CA GLN A 37 -26.07 -25.62 -17.38
C GLN A 37 -24.97 -26.20 -16.48
N PHE A 38 -24.40 -25.34 -15.64
CA PHE A 38 -23.24 -25.64 -14.80
C PHE A 38 -23.60 -25.49 -13.31
N PRO A 39 -23.07 -26.35 -12.43
CA PRO A 39 -23.33 -26.25 -11.00
C PRO A 39 -22.50 -25.10 -10.40
N LEU A 40 -23.01 -24.48 -9.34
CA LEU A 40 -22.21 -23.55 -8.53
C LEU A 40 -21.16 -24.32 -7.72
N ASP A 41 -19.96 -23.73 -7.59
CA ASP A 41 -18.84 -24.33 -6.87
C ASP A 41 -18.97 -24.13 -5.34
N TYR A 42 -18.94 -25.23 -4.60
CA TYR A 42 -19.14 -25.23 -3.15
C TYR A 42 -18.00 -24.58 -2.36
N ASN A 43 -16.85 -24.31 -2.98
CA ASN A 43 -15.70 -23.67 -2.32
C ASN A 43 -15.85 -22.15 -2.16
N TYR A 44 -16.85 -21.53 -2.78
CA TYR A 44 -17.07 -20.08 -2.69
C TYR A 44 -17.88 -19.69 -1.45
N SER A 45 -17.44 -18.62 -0.78
CA SER A 45 -18.15 -18.06 0.39
C SER A 45 -19.40 -17.26 0.04
N ALA A 46 -19.49 -16.74 -1.19
CA ALA A 46 -20.58 -15.88 -1.64
C ALA A 46 -20.68 -15.89 -3.17
N PHE A 47 -21.89 -15.64 -3.69
CA PHE A 47 -22.20 -15.57 -5.12
C PHE A 47 -22.94 -14.28 -5.50
N LEU A 48 -22.55 -13.70 -6.63
CA LEU A 48 -23.35 -12.72 -7.38
C LEU A 48 -23.87 -13.41 -8.64
N LEU A 49 -25.19 -13.59 -8.72
CA LEU A 49 -25.85 -14.25 -9.85
C LEU A 49 -26.41 -13.17 -10.78
N VAL A 50 -25.80 -13.02 -11.95
CA VAL A 50 -26.12 -11.94 -12.90
C VAL A 50 -27.12 -12.43 -13.92
N ASP A 51 -28.28 -11.80 -13.96
CA ASP A 51 -29.33 -12.13 -14.93
C ASP A 51 -29.36 -11.10 -16.06
N ASP A 52 -29.23 -11.56 -17.29
CA ASP A 52 -29.37 -10.77 -18.52
C ASP A 52 -30.65 -11.13 -19.30
N GLY A 53 -31.53 -11.96 -18.71
CA GLY A 53 -32.76 -12.47 -19.30
C GLY A 53 -32.57 -13.65 -20.26
N THR A 54 -31.33 -14.04 -20.56
CA THR A 54 -31.05 -15.14 -21.48
C THR A 54 -30.96 -16.48 -20.76
N HIS A 55 -31.12 -17.57 -21.52
CA HIS A 55 -31.10 -18.94 -21.02
C HIS A 55 -30.05 -19.73 -21.81
N GLY A 56 -29.15 -20.42 -21.12
CA GLY A 56 -28.10 -21.20 -21.77
C GLY A 56 -27.08 -20.38 -22.56
N ARG A 57 -26.87 -19.10 -22.22
CA ARG A 57 -25.81 -18.28 -22.84
C ARG A 57 -24.77 -17.92 -21.80
N LEU A 58 -23.50 -18.11 -22.15
CA LEU A 58 -22.36 -17.71 -21.34
C LEU A 58 -21.98 -16.24 -21.63
N GLY A 59 -21.37 -15.59 -20.64
CA GLY A 59 -20.82 -14.24 -20.78
C GLY A 59 -21.78 -13.10 -20.47
N GLY A 60 -23.02 -13.37 -20.08
CA GLY A 60 -23.99 -12.36 -19.64
C GLY A 60 -23.52 -11.54 -18.43
N GLU A 61 -22.59 -12.10 -17.64
CA GLU A 61 -22.01 -11.46 -16.48
C GLU A 61 -20.81 -10.54 -16.79
N ASN A 62 -20.23 -10.61 -17.99
CA ASN A 62 -18.95 -9.94 -18.30
C ASN A 62 -19.02 -8.41 -18.11
N ARG A 63 -20.09 -7.77 -18.60
CA ARG A 63 -20.29 -6.32 -18.46
C ARG A 63 -20.44 -5.91 -17.00
N PHE A 64 -21.21 -6.67 -16.22
CA PHE A 64 -21.38 -6.41 -14.79
C PHE A 64 -20.04 -6.56 -14.07
N ARG A 65 -19.31 -7.63 -14.36
CA ARG A 65 -18.04 -7.95 -13.71
C ARG A 65 -17.01 -6.84 -13.93
N LEU A 66 -16.81 -6.40 -15.17
CA LEU A 66 -15.92 -5.27 -15.47
C LEU A 66 -16.33 -4.00 -14.74
N GLY A 67 -17.63 -3.65 -14.78
CA GLY A 67 -18.13 -2.47 -14.07
C GLY A 67 -17.98 -2.55 -12.56
N PHE A 68 -18.11 -3.75 -11.99
CA PHE A 68 -17.91 -4.02 -10.57
C PHE A 68 -16.43 -3.90 -10.17
N GLU A 69 -15.54 -4.53 -10.94
CA GLU A 69 -14.08 -4.45 -10.76
C GLU A 69 -13.60 -3.00 -10.86
N SER A 70 -14.04 -2.25 -11.87
CA SER A 70 -13.74 -0.81 -12.03
C SER A 70 -14.35 0.08 -10.95
N CYS A 71 -15.46 -0.32 -10.34
CA CYS A 71 -16.06 0.42 -9.23
C CYS A 71 -15.23 0.23 -7.96
N ILE A 72 -14.81 -1.00 -7.69
CA ILE A 72 -13.96 -1.36 -6.55
C ILE A 72 -12.62 -0.64 -6.63
N SER A 73 -11.99 -0.59 -7.82
CA SER A 73 -10.67 0.03 -7.98
C SER A 73 -10.65 1.54 -7.66
N ARG A 74 -11.82 2.19 -7.64
CA ARG A 74 -11.98 3.61 -7.29
C ARG A 74 -12.41 3.83 -5.84
N GLN A 75 -12.61 2.77 -5.06
CA GLN A 75 -12.91 2.87 -3.64
C GLN A 75 -11.62 2.98 -2.84
N LYS A 76 -11.72 3.52 -1.62
CA LYS A 76 -10.58 3.69 -0.71
C LYS A 76 -10.68 2.76 0.49
N THR A 77 -9.54 2.24 0.93
CA THR A 77 -9.43 1.27 2.04
C THR A 77 -9.60 1.89 3.44
N GLY A 78 -9.33 3.18 3.61
CA GLY A 78 -9.32 3.87 4.91
C GLY A 78 -10.68 4.41 5.37
N VAL A 79 -10.89 4.45 6.69
CA VAL A 79 -12.09 5.06 7.30
C VAL A 79 -12.20 6.52 6.89
N GLY A 80 -13.31 6.89 6.24
CA GLY A 80 -13.54 8.26 5.77
C GLY A 80 -12.80 8.65 4.48
N GLY A 81 -12.23 7.70 3.74
CA GLY A 81 -11.65 7.97 2.40
C GLY A 81 -10.23 8.54 2.39
N THR A 82 -9.47 8.37 3.48
CA THR A 82 -8.07 8.82 3.62
C THR A 82 -7.04 7.75 3.24
N GLY A 83 -7.48 6.51 2.98
CA GLY A 83 -6.62 5.40 2.59
C GLY A 83 -6.26 5.42 1.10
N ILE A 84 -5.48 4.41 0.70
CA ILE A 84 -5.14 4.13 -0.69
C ILE A 84 -6.37 3.65 -1.46
N ASP A 85 -6.36 3.90 -2.78
CA ASP A 85 -7.29 3.25 -3.69
C ASP A 85 -7.12 1.72 -3.63
N ILE A 86 -8.22 0.97 -3.77
CA ILE A 86 -8.16 -0.49 -3.68
C ILE A 86 -7.48 -1.04 -4.95
N PRO A 87 -6.31 -1.71 -4.85
CA PRO A 87 -5.67 -2.30 -6.02
C PRO A 87 -6.50 -3.47 -6.53
N VAL A 88 -6.79 -3.48 -7.84
CA VAL A 88 -7.50 -4.56 -8.53
C VAL A 88 -6.61 -5.06 -9.65
N LEU A 89 -6.27 -6.35 -9.62
CA LEU A 89 -5.43 -7.03 -10.61
C LEU A 89 -6.22 -8.20 -11.21
N LEU A 90 -6.20 -8.33 -12.54
CA LEU A 90 -6.79 -9.48 -13.22
C LEU A 90 -5.72 -10.56 -13.44
N LEU A 91 -5.93 -11.76 -12.90
CA LEU A 91 -5.07 -12.92 -13.16
C LEU A 91 -5.67 -13.78 -14.29
N LEU A 92 -4.91 -14.00 -15.36
CA LEU A 92 -5.27 -14.88 -16.47
C LEU A 92 -4.44 -16.16 -16.42
N ILE A 93 -5.15 -17.30 -16.34
CA ILE A 93 -4.59 -18.65 -16.39
C ILE A 93 -5.31 -19.35 -17.54
N ASP A 94 -4.55 -19.85 -18.51
CA ASP A 94 -5.06 -20.40 -19.76
C ASP A 94 -6.00 -19.39 -20.47
N GLY A 95 -6.97 -19.86 -21.24
CA GLY A 95 -8.11 -19.09 -21.71
C GLY A 95 -8.41 -19.31 -23.18
N ASP A 96 -9.69 -19.23 -23.53
CA ASP A 96 -10.12 -19.24 -24.92
C ASP A 96 -10.02 -17.85 -25.56
N GLU A 97 -10.34 -17.76 -26.85
CA GLU A 97 -10.36 -16.51 -27.62
C GLU A 97 -11.25 -15.42 -27.00
N LYS A 98 -12.28 -15.78 -26.22
CA LYS A 98 -13.17 -14.81 -25.57
C LYS A 98 -12.48 -14.08 -24.42
N MET A 99 -11.44 -14.69 -23.82
CA MET A 99 -10.64 -14.03 -22.79
C MET A 99 -9.83 -12.87 -23.35
N LEU A 100 -9.46 -12.88 -24.64
CA LEU A 100 -8.78 -11.74 -25.26
C LEU A 100 -9.63 -10.48 -25.17
N LYS A 101 -10.93 -10.57 -25.47
CA LYS A 101 -11.86 -9.46 -25.31
C LYS A 101 -11.92 -8.97 -23.85
N ARG A 102 -11.90 -9.88 -22.89
CA ARG A 102 -11.91 -9.52 -21.46
C ARG A 102 -10.64 -8.76 -21.05
N ILE A 103 -9.48 -9.18 -21.55
CA ILE A 103 -8.20 -8.47 -21.33
C ILE A 103 -8.22 -7.11 -22.02
N GLU A 104 -8.75 -7.02 -23.25
CA GLU A 104 -8.92 -5.75 -23.95
C GLU A 104 -9.79 -4.77 -23.15
N ASP A 105 -10.94 -5.24 -22.67
CA ASP A 105 -11.87 -4.44 -21.87
C ASP A 105 -11.24 -4.01 -20.52
N ALA A 106 -10.51 -4.92 -19.85
CA ALA A 106 -9.83 -4.64 -18.58
C ALA A 106 -8.70 -3.61 -18.76
N THR A 107 -7.85 -3.76 -19.77
CA THR A 107 -6.79 -2.78 -20.07
C THR A 107 -7.37 -1.43 -20.49
N GLN A 108 -8.53 -1.40 -21.16
CA GLN A 108 -9.25 -0.14 -21.44
C GLN A 108 -9.74 0.55 -20.17
N ALA A 109 -10.12 -0.23 -19.16
CA ALA A 109 -10.51 0.27 -17.85
C ALA A 109 -9.31 0.59 -16.93
N GLN A 110 -8.07 0.56 -17.44
CA GLN A 110 -6.83 0.76 -16.67
C GLN A 110 -6.66 -0.28 -15.54
N LEU A 111 -7.12 -1.51 -15.77
CA LEU A 111 -6.91 -2.62 -14.85
C LEU A 111 -5.64 -3.40 -15.26
N PRO A 112 -4.64 -3.50 -14.38
CA PRO A 112 -3.46 -4.32 -14.61
C PRO A 112 -3.86 -5.80 -14.77
N CYS A 113 -3.16 -6.50 -15.65
CA CYS A 113 -3.38 -7.91 -15.95
C CYS A 113 -2.08 -8.71 -15.75
N LEU A 114 -2.18 -9.78 -14.96
CA LEU A 114 -1.11 -10.74 -14.74
C LEU A 114 -1.38 -12.00 -15.57
N LEU A 115 -0.46 -12.34 -16.47
CA LEU A 115 -0.51 -13.48 -17.37
C LEU A 115 0.35 -14.60 -16.80
N VAL A 116 -0.21 -15.79 -16.59
CA VAL A 116 0.57 -16.94 -16.13
C VAL A 116 1.15 -17.68 -17.32
N ALA A 117 2.45 -17.53 -17.56
CA ALA A 117 3.16 -18.23 -18.62
C ALA A 117 3.25 -19.73 -18.35
N GLY A 118 3.14 -20.52 -19.41
CA GLY A 118 3.08 -21.98 -19.38
C GLY A 118 1.69 -22.54 -19.02
N SER A 119 0.66 -21.70 -18.92
CA SER A 119 -0.69 -22.13 -18.57
C SER A 119 -1.58 -22.46 -19.78
N GLY A 120 -1.18 -22.07 -20.98
CA GLY A 120 -1.88 -22.33 -22.24
C GLY A 120 -2.68 -21.16 -22.80
N GLY A 121 -3.38 -21.44 -23.90
CA GLY A 121 -4.43 -20.59 -24.48
C GLY A 121 -4.07 -19.11 -24.64
N ALA A 122 -4.97 -18.25 -24.17
CA ALA A 122 -4.84 -16.80 -24.25
C ALA A 122 -3.68 -16.24 -23.40
N ALA A 123 -3.40 -16.85 -22.24
CA ALA A 123 -2.30 -16.42 -21.38
C ALA A 123 -0.95 -16.55 -22.09
N ASP A 124 -0.64 -17.72 -22.63
CA ASP A 124 0.63 -17.98 -23.32
C ASP A 124 0.73 -17.21 -24.64
N CYS A 125 -0.37 -17.09 -25.38
CA CYS A 125 -0.41 -16.29 -26.60
C CYS A 125 -0.01 -14.82 -26.33
N LEU A 126 -0.59 -14.21 -25.30
CA LEU A 126 -0.26 -12.83 -24.92
C LEU A 126 1.15 -12.71 -24.33
N ALA A 127 1.59 -13.67 -23.52
CA ALA A 127 2.93 -13.68 -22.93
C ALA A 127 4.03 -13.76 -24.01
N GLU A 128 3.92 -14.72 -24.94
CA GLU A 128 4.88 -14.89 -26.04
C GLU A 128 4.97 -13.62 -26.92
N ILE A 129 3.84 -12.98 -27.22
CA ILE A 129 3.81 -11.76 -28.04
C ILE A 129 4.36 -10.55 -27.26
N LEU A 130 4.14 -10.50 -25.95
CA LEU A 130 4.67 -9.44 -25.09
C LEU A 130 6.20 -9.50 -25.00
N GLU A 131 6.77 -10.69 -24.80
CA GLU A 131 8.22 -10.92 -24.78
C GLU A 131 8.88 -10.50 -26.10
N ASP A 132 8.28 -10.90 -27.22
CA ASP A 132 8.72 -10.48 -28.57
C ASP A 132 8.70 -8.96 -28.75
N THR A 133 7.70 -8.28 -28.18
CA THR A 133 7.58 -6.81 -28.26
C THR A 133 8.66 -6.11 -27.43
N GLN A 134 9.18 -6.78 -26.41
CA GLN A 134 10.23 -6.26 -25.52
C GLN A 134 11.64 -6.61 -26.01
N ALA A 135 11.82 -7.67 -26.82
CA ALA A 135 13.12 -8.07 -27.35
C ALA A 135 13.73 -7.00 -28.30
N PRO A 136 14.98 -6.56 -28.08
CA PRO A 136 15.62 -5.55 -28.94
C PRO A 136 15.95 -6.11 -30.34
N GLY A 137 15.29 -5.61 -31.40
CA GLY A 137 15.68 -5.88 -32.81
C GLY A 137 14.57 -6.07 -33.86
N ASN A 138 14.41 -5.09 -34.76
CA ASN A 138 13.72 -5.16 -36.07
C ASN A 138 12.22 -5.57 -36.10
N GLY A 139 11.34 -4.57 -35.97
CA GLY A 139 9.87 -4.73 -35.89
C GLY A 139 9.12 -5.10 -37.18
N ALA A 140 9.78 -5.24 -38.33
CA ALA A 140 9.10 -5.49 -39.61
C ALA A 140 8.82 -6.99 -39.90
N GLY A 141 9.67 -7.90 -39.41
CA GLY A 141 9.49 -9.36 -39.58
C GLY A 141 8.51 -10.01 -38.59
N ARG A 142 8.30 -9.35 -37.44
CA ARG A 142 7.57 -9.91 -36.27
C ARG A 142 6.04 -9.96 -36.44
N ARG A 143 5.48 -9.16 -37.35
CA ARG A 143 4.01 -9.13 -37.59
C ARG A 143 3.50 -10.42 -38.23
N GLY A 144 4.28 -11.04 -39.09
CA GLY A 144 3.98 -12.36 -39.66
C GLY A 144 4.05 -13.47 -38.60
N ASP A 145 5.01 -13.37 -37.68
CA ASP A 145 5.18 -14.32 -36.58
C ASP A 145 4.04 -14.23 -35.56
N ALA A 146 3.58 -13.03 -35.21
CA ALA A 146 2.44 -12.83 -34.32
C ALA A 146 1.16 -13.47 -34.88
N GLN A 147 0.87 -13.31 -36.18
CA GLN A 147 -0.31 -13.91 -36.80
C GLN A 147 -0.24 -15.44 -36.82
N ASN A 148 0.95 -16.01 -37.04
CA ASN A 148 1.16 -17.45 -36.97
C ASN A 148 0.97 -17.99 -35.55
N ARG A 149 1.41 -17.26 -34.52
CA ARG A 149 1.19 -17.63 -33.11
C ARG A 149 -0.29 -17.59 -32.75
N ILE A 150 -1.01 -16.53 -33.13
CA ILE A 150 -2.46 -16.43 -32.89
C ILE A 150 -3.20 -17.63 -33.50
N ARG A 151 -2.85 -18.03 -34.73
CA ARG A 151 -3.42 -19.23 -35.38
C ARG A 151 -3.06 -20.54 -34.66
N ARG A 152 -1.88 -20.62 -34.05
CA ARG A 152 -1.45 -21.78 -33.27
C ARG A 152 -2.29 -21.96 -32.00
N PHE A 153 -2.59 -20.86 -31.30
CA PHE A 153 -3.38 -20.89 -30.06
C PHE A 153 -4.90 -20.93 -30.32
N PHE A 154 -5.37 -20.32 -31.41
CA PHE A 154 -6.79 -20.22 -31.77
C PHE A 154 -7.03 -20.69 -33.22
N PRO A 155 -7.03 -22.01 -33.48
CA PRO A 155 -7.17 -22.53 -34.83
C PRO A 155 -8.55 -22.29 -35.45
N ASP A 156 -9.60 -22.24 -34.64
CA ASP A 156 -11.00 -22.06 -35.07
C ASP A 156 -11.44 -20.58 -35.13
N GLY A 157 -10.61 -19.67 -34.62
CA GLY A 157 -10.93 -18.25 -34.53
C GLY A 157 -10.59 -17.48 -35.80
N ASP A 158 -11.26 -16.33 -36.01
CA ASP A 158 -10.96 -15.45 -37.14
C ASP A 158 -9.61 -14.75 -36.92
N PRO A 159 -8.56 -15.07 -37.72
CA PRO A 159 -7.22 -14.58 -37.47
C PRO A 159 -7.10 -13.06 -37.64
N GLU A 160 -7.92 -12.42 -38.48
CA GLU A 160 -7.86 -10.97 -38.68
C GLU A 160 -8.46 -10.24 -37.47
N VAL A 161 -9.60 -10.74 -36.97
CA VAL A 161 -10.26 -10.16 -35.79
C VAL A 161 -9.41 -10.35 -34.54
N LEU A 162 -8.87 -11.55 -34.33
CA LEU A 162 -8.02 -11.86 -33.18
C LEU A 162 -6.71 -11.07 -33.22
N GLN A 163 -6.10 -10.94 -34.41
CA GLN A 163 -4.91 -10.10 -34.57
C GLN A 163 -5.20 -8.65 -34.23
N ALA A 164 -6.30 -8.08 -34.71
CA ALA A 164 -6.67 -6.71 -34.37
C ALA A 164 -6.93 -6.53 -32.86
N GLN A 165 -7.51 -7.52 -32.19
CA GLN A 165 -7.70 -7.52 -30.73
C GLN A 165 -6.36 -7.52 -29.98
N VAL A 166 -5.46 -8.45 -30.33
CA VAL A 166 -4.14 -8.54 -29.71
C VAL A 166 -3.32 -7.27 -29.97
N GLU A 167 -3.34 -6.72 -31.18
CA GLU A 167 -2.68 -5.44 -31.49
C GLU A 167 -3.20 -4.31 -30.59
N ARG A 168 -4.52 -4.24 -30.33
CA ARG A 168 -5.11 -3.25 -29.39
C ARG A 168 -4.68 -3.48 -27.95
N ILE A 169 -4.64 -4.72 -27.48
CA ILE A 169 -4.14 -5.08 -26.15
C ILE A 169 -2.67 -4.63 -26.01
N MET A 170 -1.84 -4.92 -27.01
CA MET A 170 -0.41 -4.59 -27.01
C MET A 170 -0.10 -3.10 -27.07
N THR A 171 -1.08 -2.25 -27.45
CA THR A 171 -0.93 -0.78 -27.30
C THR A 171 -0.80 -0.33 -25.84
N ARG A 172 -1.27 -1.15 -24.88
CA ARG A 172 -1.23 -0.89 -23.43
C ARG A 172 -0.42 -1.95 -22.69
N LYS A 173 0.72 -2.32 -23.27
CA LYS A 173 1.60 -3.40 -22.77
C LYS A 173 2.16 -3.16 -21.36
N GLU A 174 2.14 -1.91 -20.89
CA GLU A 174 2.49 -1.52 -19.52
C GLU A 174 1.54 -2.10 -18.47
N LEU A 175 0.28 -2.33 -18.83
CA LEU A 175 -0.72 -2.99 -17.96
C LEU A 175 -0.56 -4.51 -17.93
N LEU A 176 0.28 -5.09 -18.79
CA LEU A 176 0.51 -6.53 -18.87
C LEU A 176 1.80 -6.90 -18.15
N THR A 177 1.70 -7.86 -17.24
CA THR A 177 2.84 -8.47 -16.55
C THR A 177 2.77 -9.97 -16.73
N VAL A 178 3.91 -10.62 -16.92
CA VAL A 178 4.02 -12.07 -17.06
C VAL A 178 4.58 -12.64 -15.77
N TYR A 179 3.97 -13.72 -15.30
CA TYR A 179 4.44 -14.54 -14.19
C TYR A 179 4.76 -15.94 -14.74
N SER A 180 6.01 -16.39 -14.57
CA SER A 180 6.39 -17.76 -14.90
C SER A 180 6.43 -18.61 -13.64
N SER A 181 6.01 -19.88 -13.75
CA SER A 181 6.18 -20.83 -12.64
C SER A 181 7.65 -21.11 -12.30
N GLU A 182 8.58 -20.78 -13.22
CA GLU A 182 10.02 -20.88 -13.01
C GLU A 182 10.58 -19.81 -12.07
N ASP A 183 9.82 -18.73 -11.87
CA ASP A 183 10.15 -17.60 -10.97
C ASP A 183 10.00 -17.99 -9.47
N GLY A 184 9.36 -19.14 -9.18
CA GLY A 184 9.15 -19.61 -7.81
C GLY A 184 7.98 -18.94 -7.06
N PRO A 185 7.50 -19.53 -5.95
CA PRO A 185 6.29 -19.07 -5.25
C PRO A 185 6.51 -17.80 -4.41
N GLU A 186 7.73 -17.58 -3.89
CA GLU A 186 8.06 -16.36 -3.13
C GLU A 186 8.04 -15.10 -4.01
N GLU A 187 8.10 -15.28 -5.34
CA GLU A 187 8.01 -14.20 -6.31
C GLU A 187 6.57 -13.81 -6.68
N PHE A 188 5.54 -14.57 -6.30
CA PHE A 188 4.17 -14.23 -6.72
C PHE A 188 3.70 -12.88 -6.14
N GLU A 189 3.85 -12.67 -4.84
CA GLU A 189 3.54 -11.37 -4.21
C GLU A 189 4.38 -10.24 -4.81
N THR A 190 5.64 -10.54 -5.14
CA THR A 190 6.57 -9.62 -5.80
C THR A 190 6.05 -9.19 -7.15
N VAL A 191 5.64 -10.16 -7.96
CA VAL A 191 5.16 -9.95 -9.32
C VAL A 191 3.80 -9.27 -9.31
N VAL A 192 2.93 -9.56 -8.34
CA VAL A 192 1.67 -8.84 -8.14
C VAL A 192 1.94 -7.36 -7.85
N LEU A 193 2.81 -7.02 -6.90
CA LEU A 193 3.09 -5.62 -6.59
C LEU A 193 3.82 -4.92 -7.75
N ARG A 194 4.77 -5.62 -8.40
CA ARG A 194 5.43 -5.13 -9.62
C ARG A 194 4.42 -4.83 -10.73
N ALA A 195 3.40 -5.68 -10.92
CA ALA A 195 2.36 -5.46 -11.92
C ALA A 195 1.54 -4.20 -11.64
N LEU A 196 1.22 -3.93 -10.38
CA LEU A 196 0.53 -2.71 -9.96
C LEU A 196 1.40 -1.46 -10.19
N VAL A 197 2.68 -1.51 -9.80
CA VAL A 197 3.62 -0.40 -10.03
C VAL A 197 3.80 -0.12 -11.51
N LYS A 198 4.05 -1.16 -12.32
CA LYS A 198 4.28 -1.02 -13.76
C LYS A 198 3.09 -0.37 -14.48
N ALA A 199 1.88 -0.66 -14.03
CA ALA A 199 0.65 -0.14 -14.62
C ALA A 199 0.45 1.37 -14.46
N CYS A 200 1.14 2.04 -13.53
CA CYS A 200 1.05 3.48 -13.36
C CYS A 200 1.64 4.27 -14.54
N GLY A 201 2.64 3.70 -15.23
CA GLY A 201 3.16 4.20 -16.51
C GLY A 201 3.74 5.63 -16.52
N SER A 202 3.83 6.29 -15.37
CA SER A 202 4.30 7.68 -15.21
C SER A 202 5.70 7.70 -14.61
N SER A 203 6.45 8.78 -14.79
CA SER A 203 7.71 9.02 -14.05
C SER A 203 7.51 9.99 -12.86
N GLU A 204 6.27 10.44 -12.64
CA GLU A 204 5.94 11.33 -11.53
C GLU A 204 5.76 10.54 -10.24
N ALA A 205 6.44 10.95 -9.17
CA ALA A 205 6.33 10.32 -7.85
C ALA A 205 4.90 10.33 -7.27
N SER A 206 4.08 11.33 -7.64
CA SER A 206 2.66 11.42 -7.27
C SER A 206 1.84 10.23 -7.75
N ALA A 207 2.23 9.61 -8.87
CA ALA A 207 1.53 8.46 -9.42
C ALA A 207 1.81 7.15 -8.65
N TYR A 208 2.83 7.15 -7.78
CA TYR A 208 3.30 5.95 -7.06
C TYR A 208 3.03 6.00 -5.54
N LEU A 209 2.26 6.99 -5.08
CA LEU A 209 2.03 7.19 -3.64
C LEU A 209 1.28 6.01 -3.03
N ASP A 210 0.26 5.51 -3.73
CA ASP A 210 -0.56 4.40 -3.25
C ASP A 210 0.23 3.08 -3.29
N GLU A 211 1.07 2.87 -4.29
CA GLU A 211 1.97 1.72 -4.43
C GLU A 211 3.03 1.70 -3.33
N LEU A 212 3.61 2.86 -3.01
CA LEU A 212 4.57 2.98 -1.91
C LEU A 212 3.91 2.64 -0.57
N ARG A 213 2.69 3.16 -0.33
CA ARG A 213 1.92 2.83 0.87
C ARG A 213 1.50 1.36 0.91
N LEU A 214 1.18 0.76 -0.24
CA LEU A 214 0.89 -0.67 -0.36
C LEU A 214 2.12 -1.53 -0.02
N ALA A 215 3.30 -1.14 -0.54
CA ALA A 215 4.57 -1.80 -0.21
C ALA A 215 4.86 -1.75 1.30
N VAL A 216 4.61 -0.60 1.94
CA VAL A 216 4.72 -0.43 3.40
C VAL A 216 3.73 -1.33 4.14
N ALA A 217 2.46 -1.37 3.71
CA ALA A 217 1.43 -2.20 4.32
C ALA A 217 1.79 -3.70 4.25
N TRP A 218 2.31 -4.15 3.10
CA TRP A 218 2.73 -5.53 2.87
C TRP A 218 4.12 -5.86 3.43
N ASN A 219 4.84 -4.86 3.96
CA ASN A 219 6.20 -4.99 4.46
C ASN A 219 7.19 -5.55 3.42
N ARG A 220 7.06 -5.13 2.15
CA ARG A 220 7.93 -5.55 1.03
C ARG A 220 8.93 -4.47 0.64
N VAL A 221 9.96 -4.31 1.47
CA VAL A 221 11.03 -3.31 1.31
C VAL A 221 11.84 -3.57 0.03
N ASP A 222 12.07 -4.84 -0.27
CA ASP A 222 12.76 -5.32 -1.46
C ASP A 222 12.10 -4.83 -2.76
N ILE A 223 10.77 -4.83 -2.81
CA ILE A 223 10.00 -4.37 -3.97
C ILE A 223 10.03 -2.85 -4.05
N ALA A 224 9.84 -2.15 -2.93
CA ALA A 224 9.94 -0.70 -2.93
C ALA A 224 11.33 -0.25 -3.42
N GLN A 225 12.39 -0.89 -2.94
CA GLN A 225 13.75 -0.56 -3.35
C GLN A 225 14.00 -0.86 -4.84
N SER A 226 13.54 -2.01 -5.34
CA SER A 226 13.79 -2.44 -6.72
C SER A 226 12.86 -1.82 -7.76
N GLU A 227 11.66 -1.37 -7.40
CA GLU A 227 10.65 -0.85 -8.35
C GLU A 227 10.31 0.63 -8.14
N LEU A 228 10.35 1.15 -6.91
CA LEU A 228 9.97 2.54 -6.60
C LEU A 228 11.18 3.46 -6.41
N PHE A 229 12.31 2.92 -5.94
CA PHE A 229 13.55 3.67 -5.71
C PHE A 229 14.65 3.34 -6.74
N ARG A 230 14.26 3.11 -8.01
CA ARG A 230 15.17 2.81 -9.14
C ARG A 230 16.02 3.99 -9.61
N GLY A 231 15.74 5.20 -9.10
CA GLY A 231 16.47 6.44 -9.42
C GLY A 231 15.92 7.22 -10.62
N ASP A 232 14.96 6.66 -11.37
CA ASP A 232 14.20 7.32 -12.43
C ASP A 232 13.02 8.16 -11.88
N ILE A 233 12.50 7.79 -10.72
CA ILE A 233 11.45 8.53 -10.00
C ILE A 233 12.07 9.57 -9.08
N GLN A 234 11.69 10.84 -9.28
CA GLN A 234 12.15 11.95 -8.44
C GLN A 234 11.29 12.10 -7.18
N TRP A 235 11.76 11.51 -6.09
CA TRP A 235 11.12 11.65 -4.77
C TRP A 235 11.45 12.99 -4.11
N ARG A 236 10.45 13.59 -3.47
CA ARG A 236 10.61 14.76 -2.59
C ARG A 236 10.15 14.35 -1.19
N SER A 237 10.67 15.01 -0.16
CA SER A 237 10.29 14.71 1.24
C SER A 237 8.76 14.62 1.41
N VAL A 238 8.00 15.59 0.88
CA VAL A 238 6.52 15.62 0.94
C VAL A 238 5.83 14.37 0.36
N HIS A 239 6.39 13.73 -0.66
CA HIS A 239 5.82 12.51 -1.25
C HIS A 239 5.99 11.30 -0.32
N LEU A 240 7.01 11.31 0.53
CA LEU A 240 7.38 10.19 1.39
C LEU A 240 6.73 10.26 2.78
N GLU A 241 6.20 11.43 3.18
CA GLU A 241 5.70 11.67 4.54
C GLU A 241 4.55 10.74 4.94
N ALA A 242 3.56 10.54 4.07
CA ALA A 242 2.42 9.66 4.37
C ALA A 242 2.87 8.20 4.54
N SER A 243 3.78 7.74 3.68
CA SER A 243 4.36 6.40 3.77
C SER A 243 5.22 6.22 5.00
N LEU A 244 5.93 7.27 5.45
CA LEU A 244 6.67 7.24 6.69
C LEU A 244 5.73 7.14 7.90
N GLU A 245 4.65 7.91 7.92
CA GLU A 245 3.65 7.84 8.98
C GLU A 245 3.07 6.41 9.08
N ASP A 246 2.71 5.80 7.95
CA ASP A 246 2.25 4.41 7.92
C ASP A 246 3.34 3.42 8.39
N ALA A 247 4.60 3.61 7.99
CA ALA A 247 5.72 2.75 8.40
C ALA A 247 6.01 2.86 9.91
N LEU A 248 5.95 4.07 10.46
CA LEU A 248 6.06 4.32 11.88
C LEU A 248 4.90 3.65 12.61
N LEU A 249 3.64 3.91 12.23
CA LEU A 249 2.48 3.34 12.93
C LEU A 249 2.48 1.80 12.93
N ASN A 250 2.89 1.17 11.83
CA ASN A 250 2.88 -0.28 11.64
C ASN A 250 4.19 -1.00 12.05
N ASP A 251 5.12 -0.30 12.72
CA ASP A 251 6.38 -0.86 13.22
C ASP A 251 7.26 -1.48 12.12
N ARG A 252 7.51 -0.73 11.05
CA ARG A 252 8.30 -1.17 9.88
C ARG A 252 9.67 -0.46 9.82
N PRO A 253 10.67 -0.84 10.64
CA PRO A 253 11.93 -0.11 10.76
C PRO A 253 12.75 -0.07 9.46
N GLU A 254 12.74 -1.15 8.67
CA GLU A 254 13.45 -1.20 7.38
C GLU A 254 12.87 -0.22 6.36
N PHE A 255 11.54 -0.02 6.36
CA PHE A 255 10.92 1.03 5.53
C PHE A 255 11.25 2.43 6.02
N VAL A 256 11.28 2.65 7.34
CA VAL A 256 11.71 3.94 7.91
C VAL A 256 13.14 4.26 7.46
N ARG A 257 14.06 3.29 7.56
CA ARG A 257 15.43 3.38 7.04
C ARG A 257 15.45 3.74 5.55
N LEU A 258 14.69 3.01 4.73
CA LEU A 258 14.61 3.22 3.28
C LEU A 258 14.14 4.64 2.95
N LEU A 259 13.01 5.09 3.51
CA LEU A 259 12.43 6.40 3.21
C LEU A 259 13.34 7.57 3.58
N ILE A 260 14.00 7.49 4.73
CA ILE A 260 14.96 8.50 5.17
C ILE A 260 16.18 8.51 4.26
N SER A 261 16.71 7.34 3.89
CA SER A 261 17.87 7.24 3.00
C SER A 261 17.62 7.83 1.60
N HIS A 262 16.35 7.92 1.18
CA HIS A 262 15.93 8.47 -0.10
C HIS A 262 15.41 9.92 -0.03
N GLY A 263 15.85 10.69 0.98
CA GLY A 263 15.67 12.15 0.99
C GLY A 263 14.45 12.66 1.75
N LEU A 264 13.87 11.85 2.64
CA LEU A 264 12.89 12.34 3.61
C LEU A 264 13.59 13.10 4.74
N SER A 265 13.16 14.35 4.99
CA SER A 265 13.62 15.15 6.12
C SER A 265 12.74 14.93 7.34
N LEU A 266 13.28 14.29 8.38
CA LEU A 266 12.54 14.10 9.64
C LEU A 266 12.22 15.40 10.36
N CYS A 267 13.05 16.43 10.21
CA CYS A 267 12.83 17.75 10.81
C CYS A 267 11.58 18.42 10.24
N HIS A 268 11.33 18.28 8.92
CA HIS A 268 10.10 18.79 8.30
C HIS A 268 8.90 17.88 8.62
N PHE A 269 9.12 16.56 8.65
CA PHE A 269 8.06 15.60 8.88
C PHE A 269 7.47 15.68 10.29
N LEU A 270 8.30 15.73 11.34
CA LEU A 270 7.84 15.52 12.71
C LEU A 270 7.30 16.81 13.35
N THR A 271 6.01 17.05 13.16
CA THR A 271 5.27 18.14 13.82
C THR A 271 4.72 17.71 15.18
N PRO A 272 4.36 18.64 16.07
CA PRO A 272 3.71 18.31 17.35
C PRO A 272 2.45 17.47 17.16
N THR A 273 1.68 17.79 16.12
CA THR A 273 0.45 17.08 15.77
C THR A 273 0.73 15.64 15.36
N ARG A 274 1.74 15.41 14.53
CA ARG A 274 2.15 14.05 14.13
C ARG A 274 2.71 13.26 15.30
N LEU A 275 3.55 13.87 16.12
CA LEU A 275 4.05 13.22 17.33
C LEU A 275 2.91 12.84 18.28
N ALA A 276 1.90 13.71 18.44
CA ALA A 276 0.70 13.40 19.20
C ALA A 276 -0.08 12.23 18.59
N GLN A 277 -0.21 12.15 17.27
CA GLN A 277 -0.85 11.01 16.58
C GLN A 277 -0.11 9.70 16.88
N LEU A 278 1.22 9.71 16.77
CA LEU A 278 2.07 8.54 17.02
C LEU A 278 1.93 7.99 18.45
N TYR A 279 1.87 8.86 19.47
CA TYR A 279 1.64 8.43 20.85
C TYR A 279 0.19 7.99 21.09
N ASN A 280 -0.79 8.66 20.49
CA ASN A 280 -2.20 8.30 20.63
C ASN A 280 -2.56 7.00 19.91
N ALA A 281 -1.73 6.53 18.97
CA ALA A 281 -1.84 5.23 18.33
C ALA A 281 -1.39 4.05 19.22
N ALA A 282 -0.94 4.31 20.46
CA ALA A 282 -0.58 3.25 21.40
C ALA A 282 -1.77 2.30 21.63
N PRO A 283 -1.55 0.97 21.69
CA PRO A 283 -2.62 0.00 21.90
C PRO A 283 -3.42 0.32 23.18
N PRO A 284 -4.77 0.24 23.15
CA PRO A 284 -5.62 0.67 24.27
C PRO A 284 -5.38 -0.14 25.55
N SER A 285 -4.90 -1.38 25.44
CA SER A 285 -4.59 -2.27 26.56
C SER A 285 -3.14 -2.20 27.05
N SER A 286 -2.32 -1.28 26.53
CA SER A 286 -0.90 -1.18 26.88
C SER A 286 -0.69 -0.41 28.20
N LEU A 287 0.37 -0.77 28.95
CA LEU A 287 0.79 -0.02 30.14
C LEU A 287 1.13 1.43 29.79
N ILE A 288 1.75 1.66 28.63
CA ILE A 288 2.08 3.02 28.21
C ILE A 288 0.82 3.86 28.02
N ARG A 289 -0.26 3.29 27.47
CA ARG A 289 -1.53 4.01 27.33
C ARG A 289 -2.08 4.44 28.69
N SER A 290 -2.07 3.55 29.68
CA SER A 290 -2.54 3.89 31.03
C SER A 290 -1.66 4.94 31.71
N LEU A 291 -0.33 4.90 31.50
CA LEU A 291 0.60 5.92 32.01
C LEU A 291 0.39 7.29 31.33
N LEU A 292 0.18 7.32 30.01
CA LEU A 292 -0.13 8.54 29.27
C LEU A 292 -1.45 9.16 29.75
N ASP A 293 -2.46 8.34 30.01
CA ASP A 293 -3.74 8.80 30.56
C ASP A 293 -3.58 9.35 31.98
N GLN A 294 -2.83 8.68 32.86
CA GLN A 294 -2.52 9.16 34.22
C GLN A 294 -1.74 10.49 34.22
N ALA A 295 -0.76 10.62 33.31
CA ALA A 295 0.00 11.85 33.12
C ALA A 295 -0.88 13.01 32.65
N SER A 296 -1.89 12.73 31.81
CA SER A 296 -2.85 13.74 31.35
C SER A 296 -3.79 14.23 32.46
N HIS A 297 -4.18 13.36 33.38
CA HIS A 297 -5.07 13.70 34.50
C HIS A 297 -4.35 14.42 35.64
N SER A 298 -3.06 14.15 35.85
CA SER A 298 -2.28 14.78 36.93
C SER A 298 -1.97 16.27 36.69
N ALA A 299 -2.04 16.73 35.43
CA ALA A 299 -1.84 18.12 35.06
C ALA A 299 -3.13 18.99 35.13
N GLY A 300 -4.29 18.39 35.39
CA GLY A 300 -5.58 19.06 35.37
C GLY A 300 -6.12 19.39 36.76
N THR A 301 -5.86 20.62 37.23
CA THR A 301 -6.70 21.21 38.30
C THR A 301 -8.11 21.39 37.75
N LYS A 302 -9.10 20.79 38.44
CA LYS A 302 -10.56 20.85 38.21
C LYS A 302 -11.03 22.00 37.28
N THR A 303 -11.33 21.68 36.03
CA THR A 303 -12.35 22.39 35.23
C THR A 303 -13.23 21.36 34.49
N PRO A 304 -14.56 21.51 34.51
CA PRO A 304 -15.48 20.49 34.01
C PRO A 304 -15.68 20.59 32.50
N VAL A 305 -15.81 19.41 31.87
CA VAL A 305 -16.58 19.10 30.64
C VAL A 305 -16.52 20.16 29.54
N PHE A 306 -15.68 20.00 28.51
CA PHE A 306 -15.99 20.59 27.19
C PHE A 306 -15.27 19.89 26.02
N LYS A 307 -16.10 19.37 25.10
CA LYS A 307 -15.92 19.03 23.67
C LYS A 307 -14.80 18.06 23.27
N PRO A 308 -15.09 17.03 22.45
CA PRO A 308 -14.03 16.30 21.76
C PRO A 308 -13.38 17.28 20.78
N SER A 309 -12.22 17.83 21.13
CA SER A 309 -11.38 18.48 20.13
C SER A 309 -10.98 17.42 19.12
N VAL A 310 -11.25 17.68 17.85
CA VAL A 310 -10.93 16.79 16.72
C VAL A 310 -9.42 16.56 16.59
N GLU A 311 -8.60 17.42 17.22
CA GLU A 311 -7.15 17.33 17.17
C GLU A 311 -6.54 16.52 18.33
N PRO A 312 -5.59 15.61 18.01
CA PRO A 312 -4.90 14.80 19.01
C PRO A 312 -3.99 15.69 19.87
N ARG A 313 -4.19 15.65 21.19
CA ARG A 313 -3.31 16.35 22.13
C ARG A 313 -2.04 15.54 22.36
N LEU A 314 -0.89 16.22 22.34
CA LEU A 314 0.39 15.61 22.69
C LEU A 314 0.37 15.24 24.18
N PRO A 315 0.63 13.96 24.53
CA PRO A 315 0.66 13.57 25.93
C PRO A 315 1.88 14.15 26.66
N ASN A 316 1.78 14.28 27.98
CA ASN A 316 2.88 14.75 28.81
C ASN A 316 3.93 13.63 29.02
N VAL A 317 4.75 13.41 28.00
CA VAL A 317 5.82 12.39 28.00
C VAL A 317 6.81 12.64 29.14
N GLY A 318 7.11 13.90 29.47
CA GLY A 318 7.96 14.26 30.61
C GLY A 318 7.42 13.73 31.94
N GLN A 319 6.12 13.84 32.18
CA GLN A 319 5.49 13.30 33.38
C GLN A 319 5.52 11.76 33.39
N VAL A 320 5.32 11.11 32.24
CA VAL A 320 5.46 9.64 32.14
C VAL A 320 6.89 9.20 32.48
N LEU A 321 7.90 9.89 31.96
CA LEU A 321 9.30 9.61 32.28
C LEU A 321 9.60 9.84 33.76
N ARG A 322 9.01 10.83 34.41
CA ARG A 322 9.10 11.02 35.87
C ARG A 322 8.48 9.87 36.65
N MET A 323 7.33 9.35 36.21
CA MET A 323 6.71 8.19 36.85
C MET A 323 7.56 6.93 36.72
N LEU A 324 8.30 6.78 35.61
CA LEU A 324 9.14 5.60 35.35
C LEU A 324 10.54 5.68 35.98
N LEU A 325 11.21 6.83 35.86
CA LEU A 325 12.62 7.03 36.26
C LEU A 325 12.77 7.71 37.64
N GLY A 326 11.70 8.29 38.17
CA GLY A 326 11.72 9.10 39.38
C GLY A 326 12.19 10.54 39.15
N GLU A 327 11.90 11.44 40.10
CA GLU A 327 12.17 12.88 39.99
C GLU A 327 13.65 13.23 39.84
N MET A 328 14.54 12.40 40.37
CA MET A 328 15.99 12.62 40.37
C MET A 328 16.66 12.27 39.03
N CYS A 329 16.06 11.38 38.25
CA CYS A 329 16.67 10.81 37.04
C CYS A 329 15.92 11.18 35.76
N ALA A 330 14.67 11.63 35.87
CA ALA A 330 13.86 11.98 34.71
C ALA A 330 14.31 13.30 34.07
N PRO A 331 14.53 13.34 32.74
CA PRO A 331 14.87 14.58 32.06
C PRO A 331 13.74 15.62 32.17
N ARG A 332 14.11 16.90 32.17
CA ARG A 332 13.13 18.00 32.16
C ARG A 332 12.63 18.23 30.74
N TYR A 333 11.56 17.51 30.39
CA TYR A 333 10.81 17.79 29.18
C TYR A 333 9.80 18.92 29.42
N HIS A 334 10.00 20.05 28.77
CA HIS A 334 9.00 21.10 28.68
C HIS A 334 7.95 20.74 27.62
N ALA A 335 6.67 20.96 27.92
CA ALA A 335 5.62 20.87 26.92
C ALA A 335 5.91 21.89 25.80
N TRP A 336 5.69 21.50 24.54
CA TRP A 336 5.90 22.36 23.38
C TRP A 336 5.27 23.73 23.66
N ALA A 337 6.07 24.80 23.60
CA ALA A 337 5.58 26.14 23.87
C ALA A 337 4.46 26.46 22.86
N THR A 338 3.23 26.49 23.35
CA THR A 338 2.10 27.04 22.59
C THR A 338 2.36 28.55 22.54
N GLY A 339 2.93 29.00 21.43
CA GLY A 339 3.35 30.38 21.26
C GLY A 339 2.19 31.35 21.47
N ASP A 340 2.41 32.32 22.35
CA ASP A 340 1.63 33.55 22.43
C ASP A 340 1.86 34.35 21.12
N PRO A 341 0.85 34.92 20.43
CA PRO A 341 0.99 35.44 19.06
C PRO A 341 1.78 36.75 18.90
N HIS A 342 2.57 37.17 19.89
CA HIS A 342 3.27 38.44 19.85
C HIS A 342 4.72 38.29 20.28
N HIS A 343 5.57 37.82 19.39
CA HIS A 343 6.96 38.30 19.23
C HIS A 343 7.47 37.85 17.84
N ASP A 344 7.18 38.67 16.84
CA ASP A 344 7.94 38.71 15.59
C ASP A 344 9.35 39.23 15.90
N HIS A 345 10.38 38.43 15.61
CA HIS A 345 11.39 38.72 14.59
C HIS A 345 12.67 37.90 14.82
N HIS A 346 13.04 37.17 13.77
CA HIS A 346 14.37 36.62 13.48
C HIS A 346 14.91 35.54 14.44
N ASP A 347 14.64 34.28 14.10
CA ASP A 347 15.68 33.24 14.12
C ASP A 347 15.30 32.11 13.14
N HIS A 348 15.88 32.16 11.93
CA HIS A 348 15.98 30.98 11.07
C HIS A 348 17.06 30.10 11.68
N HIS A 349 16.67 29.11 12.49
CA HIS A 349 17.61 28.14 13.04
C HIS A 349 17.79 26.96 12.07
N ASP A 350 18.93 26.95 11.39
CA ASP A 350 19.43 25.84 10.59
C ASP A 350 19.56 24.57 11.43
N CYS A 351 18.89 23.51 10.99
CA CYS A 351 19.17 22.15 11.44
C CYS A 351 20.55 21.77 10.90
N ARG A 352 21.57 21.73 11.77
CA ARG A 352 22.92 21.29 11.41
C ARG A 352 22.90 19.80 11.03
N GLU A 353 22.83 19.52 9.74
CA GLU A 353 23.28 18.27 9.17
C GLU A 353 24.81 18.23 9.20
N ASN A 354 25.35 17.06 9.53
CA ASN A 354 26.74 16.86 9.93
C ASN A 354 27.66 16.80 8.69
N ASP A 355 27.92 17.95 8.06
CA ASP A 355 28.84 18.06 6.92
C ASP A 355 30.28 18.32 7.40
N ARG A 356 31.20 17.41 7.07
CA ARG A 356 32.61 17.46 7.46
C ARG A 356 33.47 18.13 6.38
N SER A 357 34.16 19.23 6.71
CA SER A 357 35.51 19.55 6.18
C SER A 357 36.13 20.83 6.81
N GLY A 358 37.32 20.71 7.41
CA GLY A 358 38.30 21.82 7.60
C GLY A 358 38.41 22.47 8.99
N PRO A 359 39.58 23.04 9.38
CA PRO A 359 40.20 22.74 10.67
C PRO A 359 40.24 23.87 11.72
N GLU A 360 40.43 23.44 12.96
CA GLU A 360 40.99 24.10 14.16
C GLU A 360 40.83 25.62 14.35
N SER A 361 40.08 26.00 15.38
CA SER A 361 40.43 27.16 16.19
C SER A 361 40.12 26.95 17.67
N SER A 362 41.20 27.02 18.43
CA SER A 362 41.31 26.97 19.88
C SER A 362 40.71 28.23 20.52
N LEU A 363 39.71 28.11 21.39
CA LEU A 363 39.39 29.15 22.38
C LEU A 363 38.85 28.53 23.70
N LEU A 364 39.82 28.34 24.61
CA LEU A 364 39.78 28.63 26.05
C LEU A 364 38.67 28.01 26.93
N LEU A 365 39.08 26.93 27.61
CA LEU A 365 38.62 26.52 28.94
C LEU A 365 38.48 27.71 29.90
N SER A 366 37.25 28.01 30.32
CA SER A 366 37.03 28.56 31.65
C SER A 366 36.23 27.56 32.47
N VAL A 367 36.95 26.90 33.38
CA VAL A 367 36.37 26.08 34.43
C VAL A 367 35.67 27.02 35.40
N ARG A 368 34.34 27.00 35.39
CA ARG A 368 33.52 27.39 36.54
C ARG A 368 32.61 26.22 36.86
N ALA A 369 33.07 25.39 37.79
CA ALA A 369 32.25 24.37 38.41
C ALA A 369 31.17 25.05 39.27
N THR A 370 29.90 24.72 39.01
CA THR A 370 28.89 24.36 40.02
C THR A 370 27.57 24.05 39.33
N SER A 371 27.16 22.78 39.43
CA SER A 371 25.77 22.29 39.51
C SER A 371 24.70 22.93 38.60
N ASP A 372 24.55 22.38 37.40
CA ASP A 372 23.25 22.05 36.77
C ASP A 372 23.53 21.49 35.36
N LEU A 373 23.83 20.19 35.30
CA LEU A 373 23.77 19.40 34.07
C LEU A 373 22.46 18.59 34.09
N MET A 374 21.34 19.29 34.27
CA MET A 374 20.04 18.74 33.90
C MET A 374 19.90 19.05 32.41
N LEU A 375 19.90 18.02 31.55
CA LEU A 375 19.57 18.19 30.14
C LEU A 375 18.15 18.77 30.05
N ASP A 376 18.03 20.07 29.80
CA ASP A 376 16.79 20.71 29.38
C ASP A 376 16.51 20.25 27.94
N ALA A 377 15.87 19.09 27.80
CA ALA A 377 15.44 18.55 26.51
C ALA A 377 14.02 19.04 26.22
N VAL A 378 13.84 19.83 25.18
CA VAL A 378 12.51 20.28 24.74
C VAL A 378 11.95 19.24 23.76
N LEU A 379 10.79 18.65 24.07
CA LEU A 379 10.04 17.81 23.13
C LEU A 379 9.81 18.62 21.86
N GLY A 380 10.33 18.15 20.73
CA GLY A 380 10.23 18.82 19.44
C GLY A 380 11.48 19.46 18.88
N GLN A 381 12.56 19.55 19.66
CA GLN A 381 13.79 20.18 19.17
C GLN A 381 14.74 19.20 18.48
N THR A 382 14.62 17.90 18.76
CA THR A 382 15.40 16.85 18.10
C THR A 382 14.48 15.70 17.68
N PRO A 383 14.02 15.67 16.41
CA PRO A 383 13.02 14.70 15.97
C PRO A 383 13.46 13.24 16.17
N TRP A 384 14.78 13.01 16.09
CA TRP A 384 15.41 11.73 16.38
C TRP A 384 15.26 11.28 17.84
N SER A 385 15.44 12.18 18.80
CA SER A 385 15.29 11.86 20.22
C SER A 385 13.82 11.61 20.59
N ASP A 386 12.91 12.40 20.01
CA ASP A 386 11.47 12.23 20.23
C ASP A 386 10.96 10.90 19.68
N LEU A 387 11.38 10.53 18.47
CA LEU A 387 11.05 9.24 17.86
C LEU A 387 11.73 8.07 18.58
N PHE A 388 12.96 8.23 19.08
CA PHE A 388 13.61 7.22 19.92
C PHE A 388 12.82 6.94 21.20
N LEU A 389 12.42 8.00 21.93
CA LEU A 389 11.62 7.87 23.15
C LEU A 389 10.25 7.26 22.85
N TRP A 390 9.59 7.70 21.79
CA TRP A 390 8.32 7.12 21.35
C TRP A 390 8.47 5.62 21.07
N ALA A 391 9.49 5.22 20.30
CA ALA A 391 9.74 3.81 20.00
C ALA A 391 10.04 2.99 21.26
N LEU A 392 10.84 3.51 22.19
CA LEU A 392 11.12 2.86 23.47
C LEU A 392 9.85 2.67 24.32
N LEU A 393 9.07 3.74 24.49
CA LEU A 393 7.87 3.74 25.33
C LEU A 393 6.77 2.82 24.77
N LEU A 394 6.69 2.70 23.45
CA LEU A 394 5.77 1.78 22.77
C LEU A 394 6.36 0.36 22.58
N ASN A 395 7.53 0.07 23.14
CA ASN A 395 8.19 -1.24 23.08
C ASN A 395 8.50 -1.72 21.64
N ARG A 396 9.00 -0.81 20.80
CA ARG A 396 9.38 -1.04 19.40
C ARG A 396 10.89 -1.19 19.28
N ALA A 397 11.43 -2.34 19.69
CA ALA A 397 12.87 -2.53 19.92
C ALA A 397 13.75 -2.23 18.70
N GLN A 398 13.42 -2.79 17.52
CA GLN A 398 14.21 -2.59 16.29
C GLN A 398 14.19 -1.13 15.83
N MET A 399 13.05 -0.47 15.97
CA MET A 399 12.87 0.94 15.62
C MET A 399 13.63 1.86 16.59
N ALA A 400 13.59 1.55 17.90
CA ALA A 400 14.37 2.27 18.90
C ALA A 400 15.88 2.11 18.66
N LEU A 401 16.35 0.90 18.32
CA LEU A 401 17.74 0.66 17.95
C LEU A 401 18.16 1.50 16.75
N TYR A 402 17.33 1.58 15.71
CA TYR A 402 17.61 2.42 14.55
C TYR A 402 17.76 3.90 14.91
N PHE A 403 16.81 4.48 15.65
CA PHE A 403 16.90 5.88 16.04
C PHE A 403 18.07 6.14 16.99
N TRP A 404 18.42 5.17 17.84
CA TRP A 404 19.60 5.24 18.69
C TRP A 404 20.90 5.26 17.87
N GLU A 405 21.03 4.39 16.86
CA GLU A 405 22.20 4.37 15.97
C GLU A 405 22.44 5.75 15.34
N ILE A 406 21.38 6.46 14.91
CA ILE A 406 21.51 7.77 14.28
C ILE A 406 21.84 8.89 15.26
N LEU A 407 21.38 8.79 16.52
CA LEU A 407 21.67 9.80 17.54
C LEU A 407 23.14 9.82 17.99
N TYR A 408 23.82 8.67 17.88
CA TYR A 408 25.14 8.45 18.49
C TYR A 408 26.26 8.10 17.48
N MET A 409 25.96 8.12 16.18
CA MET A 409 26.92 7.98 15.08
C MET A 409 27.03 9.30 14.32
#